data_AF-A0A0M0JLW3-F1
#
_entry.id   AF-A0A0M0JLW3-F1
#
_cell.length_a   1.000
_cell.length_b   1.000
_cell.length_c   1.000
_cell.angle_alpha   90.00
_cell.angle_beta   90.00
_cell.angle_gamma   90.00
#
_symmetry.space_group_name_H-M   'P 1'
#
loop_
_entity.id
_entity.type
_entity.pdbx_description
1 polymer ?
#
loop_
_entity_poly.entity_id
_entity_poly.type
_entity_poly.pdbx_seq_one_letter_code
_entity_poly.pdbx_strand_id
1 'polypeptide(L)'
;MDELKTALATSLDDLPKILKLAAAHALVGNRDALTALASTAKNLRLEDEDLPCIDMAIREGTRRLLGLPEAVDGSDDYAESPGDAAIVARVAKFIARRVCVPHDLEDPEVAKALRCALLRLAKEAEAYAWTASGGLL
;
A
#
# COMPACT_ATOMS: atom_id res chain seq x y z
N MET A 1 6.82 -7.15 -20.49
CA MET A 1 6.71 -6.29 -19.29
C MET A 1 5.37 -5.54 -19.23
N ASP A 2 4.66 -5.38 -20.36
CA ASP A 2 3.32 -4.75 -20.41
C ASP A 2 2.16 -5.67 -20.00
N GLU A 3 2.21 -6.97 -20.27
CA GLU A 3 1.13 -7.90 -19.89
C GLU A 3 0.90 -7.99 -18.38
N LEU A 4 1.97 -7.85 -17.58
CA LEU A 4 1.90 -7.79 -16.11
C LEU A 4 1.30 -6.48 -15.61
N LYS A 5 1.46 -5.36 -16.33
CA LYS A 5 0.81 -4.09 -15.99
C LYS A 5 -0.68 -4.15 -16.31
N THR A 6 -1.03 -4.72 -17.46
CA THR A 6 -2.43 -4.92 -17.86
C THR A 6 -3.14 -5.88 -16.91
N ALA A 7 -2.58 -7.07 -16.63
CA ALA A 7 -3.21 -8.03 -15.72
C ALA A 7 -3.41 -7.49 -14.29
N LEU A 8 -2.48 -6.68 -13.77
CA LEU A 8 -2.59 -6.11 -12.41
C LEU A 8 -3.56 -4.92 -12.34
N ALA A 9 -3.69 -4.14 -13.42
CA ALA A 9 -4.64 -3.02 -13.52
C ALA A 9 -6.07 -3.53 -13.76
N THR A 10 -6.25 -4.47 -14.70
CA THR A 10 -7.52 -5.15 -14.97
C THR A 10 -8.04 -5.89 -13.72
N SER A 11 -7.16 -6.47 -12.92
CA SER A 11 -7.56 -7.24 -11.73
C SER A 11 -8.18 -6.45 -10.58
N LEU A 12 -7.91 -5.14 -10.43
CA LEU A 12 -8.49 -4.38 -9.32
C LEU A 12 -9.82 -3.74 -9.70
N ASP A 13 -9.90 -3.17 -10.90
CA ASP A 13 -11.09 -2.44 -11.37
C ASP A 13 -12.28 -3.38 -11.57
N ASP A 14 -12.03 -4.63 -12.01
CA ASP A 14 -13.05 -5.66 -12.24
C ASP A 14 -13.56 -6.34 -10.95
N LEU A 15 -12.98 -6.04 -9.78
CA LEU A 15 -13.46 -6.61 -8.53
C LEU A 15 -14.84 -6.06 -8.13
N PRO A 16 -15.75 -6.93 -7.66
CA PRO A 16 -17.00 -6.50 -7.05
C PRO A 16 -16.76 -5.46 -5.96
N LYS A 17 -17.59 -4.40 -5.96
CA LYS A 17 -17.52 -3.31 -4.97
C LYS A 17 -17.53 -3.81 -3.52
N ILE A 18 -18.24 -4.91 -3.26
CA ILE A 18 -18.30 -5.53 -1.93
C ILE A 18 -16.93 -6.08 -1.48
N LEU A 19 -16.14 -6.66 -2.39
CA LEU A 19 -14.80 -7.16 -2.08
C LEU A 19 -13.81 -6.02 -1.87
N LYS A 20 -13.92 -4.94 -2.66
CA LYS A 20 -13.13 -3.71 -2.48
C LYS A 20 -13.38 -3.09 -1.10
N LEU A 21 -14.65 -3.00 -0.70
CA LEU A 21 -15.05 -2.50 0.62
C LEU A 21 -14.57 -3.40 1.75
N ALA A 22 -14.69 -4.72 1.61
CA ALA A 22 -14.18 -5.67 2.60
C ALA A 22 -12.65 -5.57 2.76
N ALA A 23 -11.91 -5.45 1.66
CA ALA A 23 -10.45 -5.27 1.68
C ALA A 23 -10.05 -3.96 2.36
N ALA A 24 -10.73 -2.86 2.03
CA ALA A 24 -10.52 -1.56 2.66
C ALA A 24 -10.83 -1.61 4.16
N HIS A 25 -11.95 -2.22 4.55
CA HIS A 25 -12.34 -2.36 5.94
C HIS A 25 -11.34 -3.21 6.73
N ALA A 26 -10.83 -4.30 6.14
CA ALA A 26 -9.81 -5.12 6.77
C ALA A 26 -8.49 -4.35 6.96
N LEU A 27 -8.08 -3.54 5.97
CA LEU A 27 -6.86 -2.74 6.07
C LEU A 27 -6.97 -1.67 7.17
N VAL A 28 -8.10 -0.96 7.24
CA VAL A 28 -8.35 0.07 8.26
C VAL A 28 -8.59 -0.54 9.64
N GLY A 29 -9.38 -1.61 9.73
CA GLY A 29 -9.71 -2.27 10.99
C GLY A 29 -8.50 -2.92 11.67
N ASN A 30 -7.47 -3.28 10.90
CA ASN A 30 -6.21 -3.79 11.43
C ASN A 30 -5.13 -2.72 11.59
N ARG A 31 -5.43 -1.43 11.38
CA ARG A 31 -4.43 -0.35 11.38
C ARG A 31 -3.47 -0.39 12.57
N ASP A 32 -4.00 -0.44 13.79
CA ASP A 32 -3.15 -0.39 14.99
C ASP A 32 -2.26 -1.62 15.11
N ALA A 33 -2.79 -2.80 14.75
CA ALA A 33 -2.02 -4.04 14.70
C ALA A 33 -0.93 -3.98 13.62
N LEU A 34 -1.23 -3.41 12.45
CA LEU A 34 -0.28 -3.20 11.36
C LEU A 34 0.84 -2.26 11.74
N THR A 35 0.51 -1.14 12.39
CA THR A 35 1.48 -0.16 12.87
C THR A 35 2.40 -0.78 13.92
N ALA A 36 1.86 -1.53 14.89
CA ALA A 36 2.66 -2.24 15.88
C ALA A 36 3.57 -3.33 15.25
N LEU A 37 3.06 -4.04 14.23
CA LEU A 37 3.82 -5.08 13.55
C LEU A 37 4.94 -4.50 12.69
N ALA A 38 4.68 -3.38 12.00
CA ALA A 38 5.63 -2.71 11.15
C ALA A 38 6.72 -1.99 11.97
N SER A 39 6.37 -1.33 13.07
CA SER A 39 7.33 -0.65 13.94
C SER A 39 8.30 -1.61 14.62
N THR A 40 7.88 -2.85 14.88
CA THR A 40 8.74 -3.88 15.48
C THR A 40 9.45 -4.77 14.44
N ALA A 41 9.17 -4.59 13.15
CA ALA A 41 9.75 -5.40 12.09
C ALA A 41 11.23 -5.03 11.88
N LYS A 42 12.14 -5.85 12.41
CA LYS A 42 13.60 -5.72 12.23
C LYS A 42 14.05 -5.52 10.77
N ASN A 43 13.28 -6.05 9.82
CA ASN A 43 13.59 -5.96 8.38
C ASN A 43 13.15 -4.64 7.75
N LEU A 44 12.23 -3.89 8.36
CA LEU A 44 11.82 -2.58 7.85
C LEU A 44 12.80 -1.49 8.27
N ARG A 45 13.48 -1.63 9.42
CA ARG A 45 14.41 -0.63 9.97
C ARG A 45 13.79 0.78 9.93
N LEU A 46 12.59 0.90 10.50
CA LEU A 46 11.91 2.18 10.62
C LEU A 46 12.44 2.92 11.84
N GLU A 47 12.67 4.21 11.68
CA GLU A 47 12.89 5.14 12.79
C GLU A 47 11.54 5.72 13.27
N ASP A 48 11.53 6.39 14.42
CA ASP A 48 10.29 6.97 14.97
C ASP A 48 9.67 8.01 14.02
N GLU A 49 10.52 8.72 13.27
CA GLU A 49 10.12 9.67 12.23
C GLU A 49 9.47 9.02 11.00
N ASP A 50 9.69 7.71 10.79
CA ASP A 50 9.14 6.96 9.66
C ASP A 50 7.73 6.43 9.94
N LEU A 51 7.28 6.44 11.21
CA LEU A 51 5.97 5.88 11.61
C LEU A 51 4.78 6.52 10.86
N PRO A 52 4.74 7.83 10.56
CA PRO A 52 3.69 8.44 9.74
C PRO A 52 3.55 7.80 8.34
N CYS A 53 4.65 7.28 7.77
CA CYS A 53 4.62 6.61 6.46
C CYS A 53 3.80 5.30 6.49
N ILE A 54 3.62 4.69 7.66
CA ILE A 54 2.76 3.50 7.79
C ILE A 54 1.30 3.89 7.55
N ASP A 55 0.88 5.00 8.17
CA ASP A 55 -0.47 5.54 7.98
C ASP A 55 -0.69 6.01 6.54
N MET A 56 0.32 6.64 5.92
CA MET A 56 0.28 7.00 4.50
C MET A 56 0.06 5.76 3.62
N ALA A 57 0.80 4.68 3.85
CA ALA A 57 0.65 3.42 3.11
C ALA A 57 -0.76 2.82 3.24
N ILE A 58 -1.32 2.84 4.46
CA ILE A 58 -2.66 2.31 4.76
C ILE A 58 -3.75 3.16 4.10
N ARG A 59 -3.67 4.49 4.23
CA ARG A 59 -4.63 5.43 3.64
C ARG A 59 -4.62 5.33 2.13
N GLU A 60 -3.44 5.36 1.52
CA GLU A 60 -3.30 5.30 0.07
C GLU A 60 -3.71 3.93 -0.50
N GLY A 61 -3.36 2.84 0.19
CA GLY A 61 -3.85 1.50 -0.15
C GLY A 61 -5.38 1.43 -0.11
N THR A 62 -6.01 2.04 0.89
CA THR A 62 -7.48 2.12 1.03
C THR A 62 -8.10 2.96 -0.08
N ARG A 63 -7.54 4.14 -0.36
CA ARG A 63 -7.99 5.05 -1.41
C ARG A 63 -8.05 4.34 -2.76
N ARG A 64 -6.99 3.63 -3.10
CA ARG A 64 -6.85 2.87 -4.36
C ARG A 64 -7.81 1.70 -4.45
N LEU A 65 -7.99 0.94 -3.37
CA LEU A 65 -8.99 -0.15 -3.32
C LEU A 65 -10.40 0.37 -3.60
N LEU A 66 -10.73 1.55 -3.06
CA LEU A 66 -12.04 2.16 -3.22
C LEU A 66 -12.19 2.95 -4.53
N GLY A 67 -11.13 3.08 -5.32
CA GLY A 67 -11.14 3.86 -6.56
C GLY A 67 -11.42 5.35 -6.32
N LEU A 68 -11.04 5.88 -5.16
CA LEU A 68 -11.24 7.29 -4.82
C LEU A 68 -10.24 8.16 -5.61
N PRO A 69 -10.64 9.35 -6.06
CA PRO A 69 -9.74 10.26 -6.78
C PRO A 69 -8.54 10.65 -5.92
N GLU A 70 -7.44 11.05 -6.57
CA GLU A 70 -6.32 11.69 -5.87
C GLU A 70 -6.81 13.01 -5.25
N ALA A 71 -6.24 13.38 -4.10
CA ALA A 71 -6.57 14.66 -3.48
C ALA A 71 -6.16 15.79 -4.45
N VAL A 72 -7.14 16.61 -4.82
CA VAL A 72 -7.02 17.57 -5.93
C VAL A 72 -6.08 18.75 -5.57
N ASP A 73 -5.76 18.92 -4.29
CA ASP A 73 -5.18 20.15 -3.75
C ASP A 73 -3.69 20.03 -3.37
N GLY A 74 -3.01 18.93 -3.69
CA GLY A 74 -1.57 18.74 -3.38
C GLY A 74 -1.23 18.71 -1.89
N SER A 75 -2.21 18.91 -1.00
CA SER A 75 -2.06 18.83 0.47
C SER A 75 -2.05 17.39 1.00
N ASP A 76 -2.13 16.41 0.11
CA ASP A 76 -2.20 14.97 0.39
C ASP A 76 -1.30 14.23 -0.62
N ASP A 77 -0.20 14.87 -1.05
CA ASP A 77 0.85 14.18 -1.79
C ASP A 77 1.31 13.01 -0.93
N TYR A 78 1.00 11.82 -1.42
CA TYR A 78 1.10 10.55 -0.70
C TYR A 78 2.53 10.28 -0.14
N ALA A 79 3.53 10.99 -0.66
CA ALA A 79 4.86 11.12 -0.11
C ALA A 79 5.45 12.49 -0.48
N GLU A 80 5.62 13.37 0.52
CA GLU A 80 6.18 14.71 0.35
C GLU A 80 7.67 14.69 -0.02
N SER A 81 8.37 13.58 0.30
CA SER A 81 9.77 13.38 -0.05
C SER A 81 10.05 12.02 -0.73
N PRO A 82 11.17 11.90 -1.47
CA PRO A 82 11.62 10.62 -2.01
C PRO A 82 11.89 9.57 -0.92
N GLY A 83 12.30 10.02 0.27
CA GLY A 83 12.53 9.17 1.44
C GLY A 83 11.23 8.54 1.94
N ASP A 84 10.19 9.34 2.11
CA ASP A 84 8.85 8.87 2.51
C ASP A 84 8.33 7.86 1.51
N ALA A 85 8.45 8.13 0.22
CA ALA A 85 8.02 7.20 -0.82
C ALA A 85 8.75 5.85 -0.74
N ALA A 86 10.06 5.86 -0.48
CA ALA A 86 10.83 4.63 -0.29
C ALA A 86 10.40 3.86 0.98
N ILE A 87 10.07 4.57 2.07
CA ILE A 87 9.53 3.96 3.29
C ILE A 87 8.16 3.35 3.02
N VAL A 88 7.24 4.10 2.40
CA VAL A 88 5.91 3.60 2.08
C VAL A 88 5.98 2.37 1.18
N ALA A 89 6.89 2.35 0.19
CA ALA A 89 7.10 1.16 -0.63
C ALA A 89 7.47 -0.08 0.19
N ARG A 90 8.39 0.07 1.14
CA ARG A 90 8.81 -1.00 2.05
C ARG A 90 7.66 -1.47 2.94
N VAL A 91 6.92 -0.53 3.53
CA VAL A 91 5.75 -0.83 4.38
C VAL A 91 4.67 -1.56 3.58
N ALA A 92 4.30 -1.05 2.40
CA ALA A 92 3.28 -1.65 1.56
C ALA A 92 3.64 -3.08 1.15
N LYS A 93 4.92 -3.34 0.80
CA LYS A 93 5.43 -4.71 0.55
C LYS A 93 5.36 -5.58 1.80
N PHE A 94 5.65 -5.03 2.97
CA PHE A 94 5.58 -5.77 4.23
C PHE A 94 4.14 -6.18 4.55
N ILE A 95 3.18 -5.26 4.49
CA ILE A 95 1.76 -5.54 4.72
C ILE A 95 1.26 -6.57 3.69
N ALA A 96 1.59 -6.39 2.41
CA ALA A 96 1.22 -7.31 1.35
C ALA A 96 1.71 -8.75 1.57
N ARG A 97 2.88 -8.91 2.21
CA ARG A 97 3.50 -10.22 2.50
C ARG A 97 3.01 -10.85 3.80
N ARG A 98 2.75 -10.04 4.83
CA ARG A 98 2.50 -10.53 6.20
C ARG A 98 1.03 -10.58 6.59
N VAL A 99 0.20 -9.75 5.98
CA VAL A 99 -1.18 -9.50 6.44
C VAL A 99 -2.19 -10.00 5.42
N CYS A 100 -1.84 -9.96 4.15
CA CYS A 100 -2.68 -10.52 3.09
C CYS A 100 -2.59 -12.05 3.04
N VAL A 101 -2.50 -12.74 4.19
CA VAL A 101 -2.54 -14.20 4.26
C VAL A 101 -4.02 -14.60 4.36
N PRO A 102 -4.53 -15.53 3.53
CA PRO A 102 -5.96 -15.88 3.50
C PRO A 102 -6.54 -16.41 4.83
N HIS A 103 -5.70 -16.70 5.83
CA HIS A 103 -6.17 -17.11 7.15
C HIS A 103 -6.67 -15.93 7.99
N ASP A 104 -6.13 -14.73 7.76
CA ASP A 104 -6.49 -13.51 8.51
C ASP A 104 -7.60 -12.70 7.82
N LEU A 105 -7.86 -13.03 6.55
CA LEU A 105 -8.91 -12.44 5.72
C LEU A 105 -9.81 -13.58 5.27
N GLU A 106 -11.01 -13.66 5.83
CA GLU A 106 -11.98 -14.76 5.65
C GLU A 106 -12.26 -15.12 4.17
N ASP A 107 -11.95 -14.21 3.23
CA ASP A 107 -12.08 -14.40 1.79
C ASP A 107 -10.72 -14.26 1.06
N PRO A 108 -10.26 -15.28 0.30
CA PRO A 108 -9.01 -15.24 -0.45
C PRO A 108 -8.98 -14.19 -1.58
N GLU A 109 -10.12 -13.84 -2.18
CA GLU A 109 -10.19 -12.78 -3.19
C GLU A 109 -10.03 -11.39 -2.56
N VAL A 110 -10.49 -11.20 -1.31
CA VAL A 110 -10.21 -9.98 -0.52
C VAL A 110 -8.72 -9.86 -0.24
N ALA A 111 -8.07 -10.96 0.18
CA ALA A 111 -6.63 -10.98 0.41
C ALA A 111 -5.82 -10.68 -0.86
N LYS A 112 -6.25 -11.24 -1.99
CA LYS A 112 -5.64 -11.00 -3.30
C LYS A 112 -5.82 -9.55 -3.74
N ALA A 113 -7.03 -8.99 -3.62
CA ALA A 113 -7.31 -7.59 -3.93
C ALA A 113 -6.42 -6.64 -3.13
N LEU A 114 -6.36 -6.83 -1.81
CA LEU A 114 -5.53 -6.03 -0.92
C LEU A 114 -4.05 -6.13 -1.29
N ARG A 115 -3.56 -7.34 -1.56
CA ARG A 115 -2.17 -7.57 -1.99
C ARG A 115 -1.87 -6.87 -3.31
N CYS A 116 -2.76 -6.95 -4.30
CA CYS A 116 -2.59 -6.27 -5.59
C CYS A 116 -2.51 -4.75 -5.43
N ALA A 117 -3.40 -4.15 -4.63
CA ALA A 117 -3.41 -2.72 -4.38
C ALA A 117 -2.10 -2.25 -3.69
N LEU A 118 -1.65 -2.96 -2.66
CA LEU A 118 -0.44 -2.62 -1.92
C LEU A 118 0.84 -2.82 -2.75
N LEU A 119 0.91 -3.85 -3.59
CA LEU A 119 2.06 -4.05 -4.47
C LEU A 119 2.12 -3.03 -5.60
N ARG A 120 0.96 -2.59 -6.12
CA ARG A 120 0.89 -1.50 -7.09
C ARG A 120 1.36 -0.20 -6.46
N LEU A 121 0.87 0.12 -5.26
CA LEU A 121 1.34 1.25 -4.47
C LEU A 121 2.85 1.23 -4.31
N ALA A 122 3.41 0.12 -3.83
CA ALA A 122 4.85 0.00 -3.62
C ALA A 122 5.68 0.21 -4.88
N LYS A 123 5.20 -0.26 -6.03
CA LYS A 123 5.89 -0.09 -7.31
C LYS A 123 5.93 1.38 -7.75
N GLU A 124 4.82 2.09 -7.61
CA GLU A 124 4.71 3.49 -7.99
C GLU A 124 5.51 4.38 -7.05
N ALA A 125 5.47 4.07 -5.75
CA ALA A 125 6.30 4.65 -4.71
C ALA A 125 7.80 4.56 -5.01
N GLU A 126 8.28 3.37 -5.38
CA GLU A 126 9.69 3.15 -5.74
C GLU A 126 10.08 3.91 -7.00
N ALA A 127 9.20 3.92 -8.01
CA ALA A 127 9.45 4.67 -9.23
C ALA A 127 9.56 6.18 -8.95
N TYR A 128 8.71 6.72 -8.08
CA TYR A 128 8.80 8.11 -7.64
C TYR A 128 10.08 8.37 -6.84
N ALA A 129 10.37 7.56 -5.81
CA ALA A 129 11.57 7.70 -5.00
C ALA A 129 12.85 7.67 -5.85
N TRP A 130 12.92 6.75 -6.80
CA TRP A 130 14.03 6.63 -7.75
C TRP A 130 14.17 7.88 -8.63
N THR A 131 13.06 8.32 -9.24
CA THR A 131 13.06 9.47 -10.17
C THR A 131 13.39 10.77 -9.45
N ALA A 132 12.78 11.00 -8.29
CA ALA A 132 12.92 12.23 -7.51
C ALA A 132 14.26 12.34 -6.78
N SER A 133 14.92 11.21 -6.47
CA SER A 133 16.28 11.20 -5.90
C SER A 133 17.40 11.24 -6.95
N GLY A 134 17.08 11.15 -8.24
CA GLY A 134 18.09 10.99 -9.29
C GLY A 134 18.79 9.62 -9.27
N GLY A 135 18.12 8.59 -8.74
CA GLY A 135 18.63 7.22 -8.66
C GLY A 135 19.57 6.94 -7.47
N LEU A 136 19.44 7.70 -6.40
CA LEU A 136 20.31 7.63 -5.22
C LEU A 136 19.71 6.83 -4.05
N LEU A 137 18.44 6.41 -4.14
CA LEU A 137 17.70 5.64 -3.14
C LEU A 137 17.41 4.21 -3.59
#